data_AF-A0A927BZK5-F1
#
_entry.id   AF-A0A927BZK5-F1
#
_cell.length_a   1.000
_cell.length_b   1.000
_cell.length_c   1.000
_cell.angle_alpha   90.00
_cell.angle_beta   90.00
_cell.angle_gamma   90.00
#
_symmetry.space_group_name_H-M   'P 1'
#
loop_
_entity.id
_entity.type
_entity.pdbx_description
1 polymer ?
#
loop_
_entity_poly.entity_id
_entity_poly.type
_entity_poly.pdbx_seq_one_letter_code
_entity_poly.pdbx_strand_id
1 'polypeptide(L)'
;MAYEAVWMKDPSKLNKIEFAKHEKDGLDVIRTIIEEYAHKGYDAIDADDMNRFKWAGVYEQKPRDGHFMMRIRINQGVMTSEQARGLASIARDYGRGLIDVTTRQAIQYHWLRVEQLPDIFKRLEAVGLYSFEACGDCPRTIVGNPLAGIDKDEFMDTTELVEQVNDYFLMNRDFSNLPRKYKMSISSSIYNNANAEINDLAFVPATKVIDGEEVRGFHAYVGGGLSAKPHLAQELDLFVRPEDVLKVAIGVTTIFRDYGYRQKRHHARLKFLVADWGVEKFKAKLLELIGDMPDAGENKIVGWKGVYFDGVHPQRQEGYSYIGLNVPVGRTNAEEFDQLAELADTYGDGKIRTTMTQNIILAGIADENVERVLQAPVLQRLSPKPKHFMSRTVSCTGNEFCNLAIVETKERARRVAQYLDDHVELDEKIRIHMIGCPNSCGQKHIADIGLQGTLVKTPDGMVDAFDIAVGGILGPDAQFNKALKGRVKGDEVGPVLAELVAFYKAERTDSESFHQFVQRVGVPAFQEKLTEILAATA
;
A
#
# COMPACT_ATOMS: atom_id res chain seq x y z
N MET A 1 15.99 10.76 -23.31
CA MET A 1 14.79 11.38 -22.67
C MET A 1 14.08 12.21 -23.73
N ALA A 2 12.74 12.21 -23.78
CA ALA A 2 12.00 13.03 -24.73
C ALA A 2 11.65 14.43 -24.19
N TYR A 3 12.11 14.75 -22.97
CA TYR A 3 11.96 16.06 -22.32
C TYR A 3 13.31 16.73 -21.99
N GLU A 4 13.30 18.05 -21.82
CA GLU A 4 14.45 18.82 -21.31
C GLU A 4 14.56 18.63 -19.79
N ALA A 5 15.67 18.05 -19.30
CA ALA A 5 15.91 17.84 -17.88
C ALA A 5 16.25 19.16 -17.15
N VAL A 6 15.26 20.01 -16.90
CA VAL A 6 15.46 21.35 -16.30
C VAL A 6 16.16 21.33 -14.94
N TRP A 7 16.03 20.25 -14.18
CA TRP A 7 16.71 20.03 -12.90
C TRP A 7 18.22 19.83 -13.04
N MET A 8 18.76 19.59 -14.24
CA MET A 8 20.20 19.55 -14.52
C MET A 8 20.84 20.94 -14.59
N LYS A 9 20.06 22.01 -14.67
CA LYS A 9 20.57 23.39 -14.73
C LYS A 9 21.32 23.80 -13.46
N ASP A 10 21.08 23.12 -12.34
CA ASP A 10 21.78 23.34 -11.06
C ASP A 10 22.29 22.01 -10.47
N PRO A 11 23.43 21.49 -10.95
CA PRO A 11 24.00 20.22 -10.48
C PRO A 11 24.28 20.18 -8.97
N SER A 12 24.44 21.33 -8.31
CA SER A 12 24.67 21.42 -6.85
C SER A 12 23.47 20.92 -6.02
N LYS A 13 22.28 20.86 -6.64
CA LYS A 13 21.04 20.35 -6.04
C LYS A 13 20.78 18.88 -6.37
N LEU A 14 21.75 18.16 -6.90
CA LEU A 14 21.62 16.74 -7.28
C LEU A 14 22.47 15.83 -6.39
N ASN A 15 22.03 14.58 -6.25
CA ASN A 15 22.81 13.53 -5.58
C ASN A 15 23.37 12.54 -6.62
N LYS A 16 24.34 11.69 -6.22
CA LYS A 16 25.00 10.72 -7.12
C LYS A 16 24.02 9.88 -7.95
N ILE A 17 22.90 9.45 -7.36
CA ILE A 17 21.90 8.61 -8.06
C ILE A 17 21.23 9.38 -9.20
N GLU A 18 21.10 10.70 -9.09
CA GLU A 18 20.47 11.52 -10.15
C GLU A 18 21.35 11.60 -11.39
N PHE A 19 22.68 11.70 -11.21
CA PHE A 19 23.63 11.63 -12.32
C PHE A 19 23.59 10.24 -12.98
N ALA A 20 23.59 9.17 -12.19
CA ALA A 20 23.49 7.80 -12.73
C ALA A 20 22.19 7.57 -13.52
N LYS A 21 21.04 8.06 -13.00
CA LYS A 21 19.75 7.98 -13.72
C LYS A 21 19.73 8.82 -15.00
N HIS A 22 20.47 9.93 -15.02
CA HIS A 22 20.56 10.79 -16.20
C HIS A 22 21.43 10.16 -17.30
N GLU A 23 22.52 9.49 -16.91
CA GLU A 23 23.43 8.79 -17.82
C GLU A 23 22.78 7.57 -18.47
N LYS A 24 22.09 6.73 -17.68
CA LYS A 24 21.39 5.53 -18.15
C LYS A 24 20.02 5.44 -17.49
N ASP A 25 18.98 5.35 -18.32
CA ASP A 25 17.60 5.26 -17.85
C ASP A 25 17.42 3.98 -17.03
N GLY A 26 16.58 4.05 -15.99
CA GLY A 26 16.28 2.88 -15.16
C GLY A 26 15.70 1.72 -15.97
N LEU A 27 14.90 2.01 -17.00
CA LEU A 27 14.26 1.00 -17.85
C LEU A 27 15.28 0.17 -18.68
N ASP A 28 16.46 0.72 -18.95
CA ASP A 28 17.50 0.03 -19.74
C ASP A 28 18.03 -1.23 -19.02
N VAL A 29 17.85 -1.30 -17.69
CA VAL A 29 18.25 -2.47 -16.90
C VAL A 29 17.46 -3.71 -17.29
N ILE A 30 16.22 -3.58 -17.76
CA ILE A 30 15.35 -4.74 -18.05
C ILE A 30 16.00 -5.60 -19.13
N ARG A 31 16.47 -4.95 -20.20
CA ARG A 31 17.22 -5.61 -21.29
C ARG A 31 18.57 -6.13 -20.79
N THR A 32 19.28 -5.35 -19.98
CA THR A 32 20.59 -5.75 -19.40
C THR A 32 20.44 -7.02 -18.54
N ILE A 33 19.36 -7.15 -17.76
CA ILE A 33 19.04 -8.36 -16.99
C ILE A 33 18.92 -9.56 -17.92
N ILE A 34 18.16 -9.42 -19.00
CA ILE A 34 17.86 -10.53 -19.92
C ILE A 34 19.10 -10.96 -20.71
N GLU A 35 19.82 -10.01 -21.30
CA GLU A 35 20.90 -10.29 -22.24
C GLU A 35 22.26 -10.51 -21.57
N GLU A 36 22.43 -10.09 -20.31
CA GLU A 36 23.72 -10.12 -19.64
C GLU A 36 23.66 -10.79 -18.26
N TYR A 37 22.97 -10.19 -17.29
CA TYR A 37 23.08 -10.64 -15.90
C TYR A 37 22.44 -12.01 -15.65
N ALA A 38 21.40 -12.38 -16.40
CA ALA A 38 20.82 -13.72 -16.32
C ALA A 38 21.78 -14.82 -16.79
N HIS A 39 22.81 -14.48 -17.57
CA HIS A 39 23.83 -15.42 -18.04
C HIS A 39 25.11 -15.37 -17.21
N LYS A 40 25.51 -14.17 -16.75
CA LYS A 40 26.73 -13.97 -15.97
C LYS A 40 26.55 -14.21 -14.46
N GLY A 41 25.32 -14.21 -13.97
CA GLY A 41 24.99 -14.45 -12.57
C GLY A 41 25.14 -13.21 -11.67
N TYR A 42 24.80 -13.39 -10.40
CA TYR A 42 24.71 -12.33 -9.39
C TYR A 42 25.99 -11.49 -9.23
N ASP A 43 27.16 -12.13 -9.19
CA ASP A 43 28.45 -11.47 -8.93
C ASP A 43 28.89 -10.52 -10.06
N ALA A 44 28.26 -10.62 -11.24
CA ALA A 44 28.55 -9.75 -12.38
C ALA A 44 27.74 -8.44 -12.35
N ILE A 45 26.76 -8.30 -11.45
CA ILE A 45 25.89 -7.13 -11.38
C ILE A 45 26.64 -5.97 -10.72
N ASP A 46 26.87 -4.88 -11.45
CA ASP A 46 27.49 -3.69 -10.87
C ASP A 46 26.53 -2.95 -9.92
N ALA A 47 27.10 -2.10 -9.05
CA ALA A 47 26.35 -1.44 -7.99
C ALA A 47 25.27 -0.45 -8.49
N ASP A 48 25.51 0.22 -9.63
CA ASP A 48 24.56 1.20 -10.15
C ASP A 48 23.40 0.47 -10.83
N ASP A 49 23.66 -0.59 -11.58
CA ASP A 49 22.62 -1.44 -12.16
C ASP A 49 21.86 -2.21 -11.09
N MET A 50 22.51 -2.73 -10.02
CA MET A 50 21.79 -3.29 -8.86
C MET A 50 20.77 -2.29 -8.27
N ASN A 51 21.07 -1.00 -8.29
CA ASN A 51 20.09 0.02 -7.92
C ASN A 51 19.01 0.23 -9.01
N ARG A 52 19.35 0.12 -10.30
CA ARG A 52 18.39 0.17 -11.43
C ARG A 52 17.47 -1.04 -11.51
N PHE A 53 17.82 -2.22 -11.00
CA PHE A 53 16.93 -3.41 -10.93
C PHE A 53 15.53 -3.09 -10.37
N LYS A 54 15.43 -2.02 -9.56
CA LYS A 54 14.18 -1.48 -9.05
C LYS A 54 13.20 -1.04 -10.14
N TRP A 55 13.66 -0.65 -11.33
CA TRP A 55 12.81 -0.38 -12.49
C TRP A 55 12.29 -1.65 -13.14
N ALA A 56 12.95 -2.79 -12.96
CA ALA A 56 12.40 -4.11 -13.33
C ALA A 56 11.44 -4.67 -12.25
N GLY A 57 11.15 -3.91 -11.19
CA GLY A 57 10.36 -4.39 -10.05
C GLY A 57 11.14 -5.26 -9.06
N VAL A 58 12.47 -5.32 -9.20
CA VAL A 58 13.34 -6.25 -8.48
C VAL A 58 14.17 -5.51 -7.42
N TYR A 59 14.29 -6.10 -6.23
CA TYR A 59 15.24 -5.68 -5.20
C TYR A 59 16.05 -6.87 -4.75
N GLU A 60 17.34 -6.67 -4.54
CA GLU A 60 18.12 -7.58 -3.71
C GLU A 60 17.48 -7.71 -2.33
N GLN A 61 17.24 -8.94 -1.89
CA GLN A 61 16.62 -9.21 -0.59
C GLN A 61 17.67 -9.31 0.53
N LYS A 62 17.21 -9.56 1.76
CA LYS A 62 18.03 -9.97 2.89
C LYS A 62 17.88 -11.48 3.09
N PRO A 63 18.95 -12.24 3.42
CA PRO A 63 20.36 -11.84 3.30
C PRO A 63 20.74 -11.50 1.85
N ARG A 64 21.84 -10.77 1.66
CA ARG A 64 22.35 -10.36 0.34
C ARG A 64 23.26 -11.46 -0.21
N ASP A 65 22.64 -12.55 -0.65
CA ASP A 65 23.30 -13.79 -1.03
C ASP A 65 22.90 -14.27 -2.43
N GLY A 66 22.55 -13.33 -3.32
CA GLY A 66 22.13 -13.63 -4.69
C GLY A 66 20.63 -13.85 -4.88
N HIS A 67 19.83 -13.70 -3.82
CA HIS A 67 18.37 -13.76 -3.92
C HIS A 67 17.73 -12.37 -4.06
N PHE A 68 16.57 -12.36 -4.71
CA PHE A 68 15.83 -11.17 -5.04
C PHE A 68 14.35 -11.27 -4.64
N MET A 69 13.81 -10.13 -4.23
CA MET A 69 12.39 -9.85 -4.18
C MET A 69 11.95 -9.30 -5.52
N MET A 70 10.82 -9.77 -6.06
CA MET A 70 10.14 -9.14 -7.18
C MET A 70 8.73 -8.71 -6.76
N ARG A 71 8.32 -7.53 -7.20
CA ARG A 71 6.96 -7.03 -7.02
C ARG A 71 6.23 -6.96 -8.35
N ILE A 72 5.01 -7.51 -8.38
CA ILE A 72 4.15 -7.52 -9.57
C ILE A 72 3.13 -6.38 -9.47
N ARG A 73 2.91 -5.64 -10.56
CA ARG A 73 1.86 -4.62 -10.62
C ARG A 73 0.51 -5.29 -10.82
N ILE A 74 -0.46 -4.92 -9.99
CA ILE A 74 -1.85 -5.33 -10.12
C ILE A 74 -2.69 -4.09 -9.84
N ASN A 75 -3.19 -3.47 -10.90
CA ASN A 75 -3.95 -2.23 -10.80
C ASN A 75 -5.25 -2.49 -10.04
N GLN A 76 -5.54 -1.62 -9.07
CA GLN A 76 -6.68 -1.78 -8.14
C GLN A 76 -6.76 -3.16 -7.44
N GLY A 77 -5.69 -3.95 -7.49
CA GLY A 77 -5.64 -5.29 -6.91
C GLY A 77 -6.50 -6.33 -7.60
N VAL A 78 -7.08 -6.05 -8.77
CA VAL A 78 -7.93 -6.98 -9.50
C VAL A 78 -7.08 -7.79 -10.47
N MET A 79 -7.16 -9.11 -10.39
CA MET A 79 -6.50 -10.03 -11.33
C MET A 79 -7.46 -11.13 -11.74
N THR A 80 -7.30 -11.66 -12.96
CA THR A 80 -8.05 -12.84 -13.40
C THR A 80 -7.57 -14.10 -12.69
N SER A 81 -8.37 -15.15 -12.69
CA SER A 81 -7.99 -16.48 -12.20
C SER A 81 -6.80 -17.06 -13.00
N GLU A 82 -6.72 -16.80 -14.30
CA GLU A 82 -5.57 -17.15 -15.15
C GLU A 82 -4.29 -16.43 -14.69
N GLN A 83 -4.38 -15.13 -14.43
CA GLN A 83 -3.28 -14.35 -13.86
C GLN A 83 -2.87 -14.91 -12.49
N ALA A 84 -3.82 -15.23 -11.63
CA ALA A 84 -3.54 -15.83 -10.32
C ALA A 84 -2.82 -17.18 -10.41
N ARG A 85 -3.22 -18.06 -11.33
CA ARG A 85 -2.53 -19.34 -11.60
C ARG A 85 -1.13 -19.14 -12.17
N GLY A 86 -0.96 -18.17 -13.07
CA GLY A 86 0.37 -17.75 -13.56
C GLY A 86 1.28 -17.31 -12.41
N LEU A 87 0.74 -16.49 -11.50
CA LEU A 87 1.45 -16.05 -10.31
C LEU A 87 1.76 -17.21 -9.33
N ALA A 88 0.84 -18.16 -9.15
CA ALA A 88 1.04 -19.35 -8.33
C ALA A 88 2.14 -20.25 -8.89
N SER A 89 2.16 -20.47 -10.21
CA SER A 89 3.19 -21.25 -10.90
C SER A 89 4.58 -20.64 -10.69
N ILE A 90 4.74 -19.32 -10.88
CA ILE A 90 6.01 -18.62 -10.64
C ILE A 90 6.45 -18.76 -9.18
N ALA A 91 5.51 -18.59 -8.23
CA ALA A 91 5.80 -18.73 -6.81
C ALA A 91 6.30 -20.13 -6.47
N ARG A 92 5.65 -21.17 -7.01
CA ARG A 92 6.00 -22.58 -6.78
C ARG A 92 7.40 -22.90 -7.30
N ASP A 93 7.70 -22.49 -8.52
CA ASP A 93 8.93 -22.86 -9.22
C ASP A 93 10.14 -22.07 -8.73
N TYR A 94 9.96 -20.78 -8.44
CA TYR A 94 11.07 -19.86 -8.16
C TYR A 94 11.01 -19.21 -6.77
N GLY A 95 9.80 -19.05 -6.22
CA GLY A 95 9.57 -18.31 -4.97
C GLY A 95 9.43 -19.17 -3.70
N ARG A 96 9.75 -20.48 -3.77
CA ARG A 96 9.51 -21.46 -2.69
C ARG A 96 8.04 -21.54 -2.25
N GLY A 97 7.12 -21.32 -3.18
CA GLY A 97 5.69 -21.28 -2.96
C GLY A 97 5.18 -20.05 -2.21
N LEU A 98 6.02 -19.11 -1.80
CA LEU A 98 5.62 -17.96 -0.98
C LEU A 98 5.02 -16.83 -1.82
N ILE A 99 3.88 -16.30 -1.35
CA ILE A 99 3.20 -15.14 -1.95
C ILE A 99 2.85 -14.14 -0.83
N ASP A 100 3.28 -12.89 -0.98
CA ASP A 100 2.92 -11.82 -0.05
C ASP A 100 2.04 -10.77 -0.75
N VAL A 101 0.82 -10.58 -0.24
CA VAL A 101 -0.08 -9.47 -0.60
C VAL A 101 0.39 -8.19 0.10
N THR A 102 0.45 -7.10 -0.64
CA THR A 102 1.01 -5.84 -0.15
C THR A 102 -0.05 -4.81 0.18
N THR A 103 0.34 -3.81 0.98
CA THR A 103 -0.47 -2.61 1.25
C THR A 103 -0.66 -1.68 0.04
N ARG A 104 -0.29 -2.15 -1.15
CA ARG A 104 -0.46 -1.48 -2.45
C ARG A 104 -1.09 -2.41 -3.49
N GLN A 105 -1.87 -3.42 -3.08
CA GLN A 105 -2.65 -4.28 -3.99
C GLN A 105 -1.77 -5.14 -4.92
N ALA A 106 -0.46 -5.06 -4.76
CA ALA A 106 0.51 -5.83 -5.50
C ALA A 106 0.80 -7.17 -4.80
N ILE A 107 1.39 -8.08 -5.56
CA ILE A 107 1.98 -9.34 -5.08
C ILE A 107 3.50 -9.23 -5.04
N GLN A 108 4.10 -9.91 -4.05
CA GLN A 108 5.55 -10.02 -3.92
C GLN A 108 6.01 -11.47 -3.81
N TYR A 109 7.10 -11.75 -4.52
CA TYR A 109 7.91 -12.96 -4.38
C TYR A 109 9.20 -12.66 -3.66
N HIS A 110 9.78 -13.70 -3.09
CA HIS A 110 11.12 -13.73 -2.52
C HIS A 110 11.86 -14.95 -3.07
N TRP A 111 13.16 -15.07 -2.78
CA TRP A 111 13.99 -16.22 -3.17
C TRP A 111 14.26 -16.38 -4.67
N LEU A 112 13.96 -15.37 -5.48
CA LEU A 112 14.25 -15.41 -6.91
C LEU A 112 15.74 -15.24 -7.15
N ARG A 113 16.27 -15.79 -8.24
CA ARG A 113 17.64 -15.56 -8.70
C ARG A 113 17.65 -14.85 -10.04
N VAL A 114 18.76 -14.17 -10.36
CA VAL A 114 18.86 -13.35 -11.57
C VAL A 114 18.67 -14.18 -12.86
N GLU A 115 19.13 -15.42 -12.85
CA GLU A 115 19.04 -16.36 -13.99
C GLU A 115 17.60 -16.74 -14.32
N GLN A 116 16.69 -16.61 -13.34
CA GLN A 116 15.28 -16.98 -13.48
C GLN A 116 14.44 -15.81 -14.02
N LEU A 117 14.92 -14.57 -13.88
CA LEU A 117 14.14 -13.37 -14.21
C LEU A 117 13.63 -13.35 -15.67
N PRO A 118 14.38 -13.77 -16.70
CA PRO A 118 13.88 -13.80 -18.07
C PRO A 118 12.65 -14.71 -18.25
N ASP A 119 12.67 -15.91 -17.65
CA ASP A 119 11.52 -16.82 -17.72
C ASP A 119 10.32 -16.26 -16.95
N ILE A 120 10.56 -15.67 -15.77
CA ILE A 120 9.52 -15.01 -14.98
C ILE A 120 8.87 -13.88 -15.78
N PHE A 121 9.65 -13.02 -16.44
CA PHE A 121 9.12 -11.95 -17.28
C PHE A 121 8.24 -12.49 -18.42
N LYS A 122 8.70 -13.55 -19.10
CA LYS A 122 7.93 -14.20 -20.17
C LYS A 122 6.61 -14.78 -19.66
N ARG A 123 6.59 -15.42 -18.48
CA ARG A 123 5.37 -15.99 -17.90
C ARG A 123 4.39 -14.92 -17.44
N LEU A 124 4.89 -13.80 -16.91
CA LEU A 124 4.05 -12.66 -16.55
C LEU A 124 3.43 -12.03 -17.80
N GLU A 125 4.22 -11.79 -18.84
CA GLU A 125 3.76 -11.24 -20.13
C GLU A 125 2.67 -12.14 -20.76
N ALA A 126 2.83 -13.46 -20.70
CA ALA A 126 1.86 -14.41 -21.23
C ALA A 126 0.45 -14.29 -20.62
N VAL A 127 0.32 -13.73 -19.41
CA VAL A 127 -0.96 -13.47 -18.73
C VAL A 127 -1.26 -11.96 -18.61
N GLY A 128 -0.53 -11.11 -19.34
CA GLY A 128 -0.72 -9.66 -19.36
C GLY A 128 -0.28 -8.94 -18.08
N LEU A 129 0.61 -9.53 -17.28
CA LEU A 129 1.17 -8.92 -16.07
C LEU A 129 2.61 -8.48 -16.27
N TYR A 130 3.06 -7.52 -15.45
CA TYR A 130 4.43 -7.01 -15.49
C TYR A 130 4.90 -6.60 -14.09
N SER A 131 6.22 -6.70 -13.86
CA SER A 131 6.87 -6.17 -12.65
C SER A 131 7.49 -4.78 -12.86
N PHE A 132 7.61 -4.33 -14.11
CA PHE A 132 8.31 -3.10 -14.48
C PHE A 132 7.72 -1.89 -13.77
N GLU A 133 8.56 -1.03 -13.21
CA GLU A 133 8.17 0.17 -12.47
C GLU A 133 7.25 -0.07 -11.25
N ALA A 134 7.06 -1.33 -10.81
CA ALA A 134 6.47 -1.62 -9.49
C ALA A 134 7.34 -1.02 -8.35
N CYS A 135 8.61 -0.78 -8.65
CA CYS A 135 9.63 -0.25 -7.77
C CYS A 135 10.30 0.99 -8.40
N GLY A 136 11.51 1.40 -7.98
CA GLY A 136 12.21 2.52 -8.62
C GLY A 136 11.77 3.94 -8.18
N ASP A 137 12.38 4.94 -8.83
CA ASP A 137 12.08 6.38 -8.74
C ASP A 137 11.18 6.80 -9.92
N CYS A 138 10.00 6.16 -10.01
CA CYS A 138 8.99 6.30 -11.06
C CYS A 138 7.57 6.03 -10.50
N PRO A 139 6.50 6.17 -11.31
CA PRO A 139 5.12 5.86 -10.92
C PRO A 139 4.92 4.38 -10.54
N ARG A 140 4.42 4.15 -9.33
CA ARG A 140 4.07 2.81 -8.82
C ARG A 140 2.71 2.36 -9.32
N THR A 141 2.37 1.10 -9.06
CA THR A 141 1.01 0.56 -9.19
C THR A 141 -0.01 1.52 -8.60
N ILE A 142 -1.06 1.79 -9.37
CA ILE A 142 -2.17 2.67 -9.00
C ILE A 142 -3.11 1.85 -8.11
N VAL A 143 -3.34 2.34 -6.89
CA VAL A 143 -4.30 1.70 -5.99
C VAL A 143 -5.69 2.26 -6.24
N GLY A 144 -6.72 1.47 -5.97
CA GLY A 144 -8.10 1.87 -6.19
C GLY A 144 -9.05 1.10 -5.28
N ASN A 145 -10.35 1.22 -5.55
CA ASN A 145 -11.35 0.45 -4.85
C ASN A 145 -11.22 -1.04 -5.22
N PRO A 146 -10.90 -1.96 -4.29
CA PRO A 146 -10.85 -3.40 -4.62
C PRO A 146 -12.19 -3.94 -5.15
N LEU A 147 -13.28 -3.22 -4.87
CA LEU A 147 -14.65 -3.55 -5.29
C LEU A 147 -15.08 -2.77 -6.55
N ALA A 148 -14.16 -2.17 -7.30
CA ALA A 148 -14.51 -1.43 -8.52
C ALA A 148 -15.41 -2.25 -9.46
N GLY A 149 -16.53 -1.66 -9.88
CA GLY A 149 -17.54 -2.27 -10.77
C GLY A 149 -18.62 -3.10 -10.04
N ILE A 150 -18.39 -3.47 -8.78
CA ILE A 150 -19.30 -4.28 -7.96
C ILE A 150 -19.70 -3.59 -6.64
N ASP A 151 -19.04 -2.48 -6.30
CA ASP A 151 -19.31 -1.72 -5.08
C ASP A 151 -20.67 -1.01 -5.19
N LYS A 152 -21.48 -1.13 -4.14
CA LYS A 152 -22.75 -0.39 -4.02
C LYS A 152 -22.52 1.08 -3.66
N ASP A 153 -21.36 1.40 -3.11
CA ASP A 153 -20.99 2.70 -2.57
C ASP A 153 -20.14 3.52 -3.57
N GLU A 154 -19.96 3.05 -4.81
CA GLU A 154 -19.19 3.74 -5.85
C GLU A 154 -20.05 4.54 -6.83
N PHE A 155 -19.50 5.66 -7.29
CA PHE A 155 -20.20 6.56 -8.22
C PHE A 155 -20.12 6.10 -9.67
N MET A 156 -19.03 5.43 -10.02
CA MET A 156 -18.72 4.91 -11.34
C MET A 156 -17.62 3.85 -11.21
N ASP A 157 -17.57 2.90 -12.14
CA ASP A 157 -16.44 1.97 -12.21
C ASP A 157 -15.18 2.72 -12.69
N THR A 158 -14.10 2.68 -11.91
CA THR A 158 -12.84 3.34 -12.24
C THR A 158 -11.84 2.44 -12.96
N THR A 159 -12.21 1.20 -13.30
CA THR A 159 -11.31 0.20 -13.91
C THR A 159 -10.63 0.71 -15.17
N GLU A 160 -11.40 1.11 -16.19
CA GLU A 160 -10.85 1.62 -17.46
C GLU A 160 -9.99 2.86 -17.27
N LEU A 161 -10.39 3.73 -16.34
CA LEU A 161 -9.66 4.96 -16.03
C LEU A 161 -8.29 4.68 -15.43
N VAL A 162 -8.20 3.72 -14.51
CA VAL A 162 -6.92 3.31 -13.92
C VAL A 162 -6.02 2.67 -14.96
N GLU A 163 -6.55 1.82 -15.84
CA GLU A 163 -5.77 1.22 -16.93
C GLU A 163 -5.25 2.29 -17.88
N GLN A 164 -6.08 3.25 -18.28
CA GLN A 164 -5.66 4.38 -19.12
C GLN A 164 -4.49 5.16 -18.50
N VAL A 165 -4.55 5.46 -17.20
CA VAL A 165 -3.46 6.17 -16.50
C VAL A 165 -2.24 5.28 -16.37
N ASN A 166 -2.40 3.99 -16.06
CA ASN A 166 -1.29 3.06 -15.96
C ASN A 166 -0.55 2.92 -17.29
N ASP A 167 -1.27 2.70 -18.39
CA ASP A 167 -0.71 2.45 -19.73
C ASP A 167 0.04 3.66 -20.26
N TYR A 168 -0.42 4.87 -19.93
CA TYR A 168 0.30 6.09 -20.29
C TYR A 168 1.67 6.22 -19.58
N PHE A 169 1.74 5.85 -18.29
CA PHE A 169 2.96 6.01 -17.50
C PHE A 169 3.92 4.82 -17.60
N LEU A 170 3.40 3.62 -17.77
CA LEU A 170 4.21 2.39 -17.79
C LEU A 170 5.12 2.39 -19.02
N MET A 171 6.42 2.13 -18.79
CA MET A 171 7.48 2.14 -19.79
C MET A 171 7.69 3.52 -20.49
N ASN A 172 7.05 4.58 -19.99
CA ASN A 172 7.17 5.91 -20.55
C ASN A 172 8.41 6.62 -20.00
N ARG A 173 9.41 6.82 -20.87
CA ARG A 173 10.71 7.44 -20.53
C ARG A 173 10.62 8.90 -20.09
N ASP A 174 9.49 9.57 -20.30
CA ASP A 174 9.28 10.91 -19.77
C ASP A 174 9.01 10.92 -18.26
N PHE A 175 8.66 9.76 -17.69
CA PHE A 175 8.28 9.59 -16.29
C PHE A 175 9.02 8.45 -15.58
N SER A 176 9.96 7.77 -16.25
CA SER A 176 10.83 6.77 -15.63
C SER A 176 11.89 7.40 -14.69
N ASN A 177 12.19 8.70 -14.81
CA ASN A 177 13.18 9.40 -13.99
C ASN A 177 12.56 10.52 -13.14
N LEU A 178 11.83 10.14 -12.09
CA LEU A 178 11.31 11.06 -11.07
C LEU A 178 12.33 11.27 -9.93
N PRO A 179 12.16 12.30 -9.08
CA PRO A 179 13.03 12.49 -7.92
C PRO A 179 13.00 11.31 -6.93
N ARG A 180 11.83 10.68 -6.79
CA ARG A 180 11.62 9.51 -5.93
C ARG A 180 10.36 8.75 -6.39
N LYS A 181 10.05 7.62 -5.74
CA LYS A 181 8.79 6.87 -5.93
C LYS A 181 7.57 7.80 -5.94
N TYR A 182 6.65 7.57 -6.87
CA TYR A 182 5.41 8.33 -7.03
C TYR A 182 4.20 7.39 -6.94
N LYS A 183 3.25 7.68 -6.06
CA LYS A 183 2.11 6.83 -5.75
C LYS A 183 0.81 7.54 -6.10
N MET A 184 -0.02 6.87 -6.88
CA MET A 184 -1.35 7.35 -7.22
C MET A 184 -2.44 6.49 -6.56
N SER A 185 -3.59 7.09 -6.33
CA SER A 185 -4.85 6.41 -6.01
C SER A 185 -6.03 7.00 -6.79
N ILE A 186 -6.87 6.16 -7.38
CA ILE A 186 -8.07 6.57 -8.10
C ILE A 186 -9.24 5.75 -7.57
N SER A 187 -10.26 6.40 -7.03
CA SER A 187 -11.45 5.74 -6.48
C SER A 187 -12.66 6.65 -6.54
N SER A 188 -13.82 6.05 -6.82
CA SER A 188 -15.14 6.69 -6.85
C SER A 188 -16.03 6.27 -5.68
N SER A 189 -15.52 5.46 -4.74
CA SER A 189 -16.23 5.06 -3.52
C SER A 189 -16.34 6.21 -2.52
N ILE A 190 -17.54 6.44 -1.97
CA ILE A 190 -17.81 7.46 -0.95
C ILE A 190 -17.11 7.19 0.40
N TYR A 191 -16.51 6.01 0.57
CA TYR A 191 -15.79 5.61 1.77
C TYR A 191 -14.27 5.63 1.63
N ASN A 192 -13.73 6.32 0.60
CA ASN A 192 -12.29 6.52 0.41
C ASN A 192 -11.46 5.22 0.52
N ASN A 193 -11.90 4.18 -0.17
CA ASN A 193 -11.30 2.84 -0.11
C ASN A 193 -9.87 2.78 -0.70
N ALA A 194 -9.36 3.87 -1.29
CA ALA A 194 -8.02 3.94 -1.87
C ALA A 194 -7.01 4.74 -1.02
N ASN A 195 -7.40 5.17 0.19
CA ASN A 195 -6.57 5.92 1.14
C ASN A 195 -5.93 7.17 0.49
N ALA A 196 -6.78 8.05 -0.07
CA ALA A 196 -6.36 9.20 -0.87
C ALA A 196 -5.29 10.08 -0.18
N GLU A 197 -5.42 10.29 1.12
CA GLU A 197 -4.63 11.21 1.93
C GLU A 197 -3.16 10.82 2.06
N ILE A 198 -2.78 9.58 1.70
CA ILE A 198 -1.40 9.07 1.85
C ILE A 198 -0.70 8.77 0.52
N ASN A 199 -1.31 9.15 -0.60
CA ASN A 199 -0.74 9.03 -1.95
C ASN A 199 -0.19 10.38 -2.44
N ASP A 200 0.77 10.34 -3.36
CA ASP A 200 1.37 11.56 -3.92
C ASP A 200 0.34 12.34 -4.78
N LEU A 201 -0.54 11.62 -5.48
CA LEU A 201 -1.73 12.14 -6.15
C LEU A 201 -2.91 11.20 -5.89
N ALA A 202 -4.09 11.75 -5.61
CA ALA A 202 -5.30 10.99 -5.40
C ALA A 202 -6.52 11.65 -6.05
N PHE A 203 -7.47 10.83 -6.48
CA PHE A 203 -8.78 11.24 -6.97
C PHE A 203 -9.87 10.59 -6.12
N VAL A 204 -10.81 11.40 -5.64
CA VAL A 204 -11.95 10.99 -4.78
C VAL A 204 -13.27 11.46 -5.41
N PRO A 205 -14.40 10.77 -5.21
CA PRO A 205 -15.66 11.10 -5.90
C PRO A 205 -16.17 12.50 -5.55
N ALA A 206 -16.60 13.22 -6.56
CA ALA A 206 -17.25 14.52 -6.44
C ALA A 206 -18.35 14.68 -7.49
N THR A 207 -19.25 15.65 -7.28
CA THR A 207 -20.19 16.11 -8.32
C THR A 207 -20.09 17.61 -8.52
N LYS A 208 -20.38 18.09 -9.71
CA LYS A 208 -20.47 19.53 -9.98
C LYS A 208 -21.57 19.80 -11.01
N VAL A 209 -22.30 20.90 -10.81
CA VAL A 209 -23.25 21.38 -11.83
C VAL A 209 -22.45 22.15 -12.90
N ILE A 210 -22.48 21.67 -14.14
CA ILE A 210 -21.85 22.30 -15.30
C ILE A 210 -22.90 22.44 -16.39
N ASP A 211 -23.09 23.66 -16.90
CA ASP A 211 -24.10 23.98 -17.92
C ASP A 211 -25.53 23.54 -17.54
N GLY A 212 -25.83 23.53 -16.23
CA GLY A 212 -27.14 23.14 -15.69
C GLY A 212 -27.31 21.64 -15.42
N GLU A 213 -26.32 20.81 -15.73
CA GLU A 213 -26.35 19.36 -15.50
C GLU A 213 -25.41 18.94 -14.36
N GLU A 214 -25.85 18.00 -13.51
CA GLU A 214 -24.98 17.40 -12.50
C GLU A 214 -24.01 16.41 -13.16
N VAL A 215 -22.73 16.75 -13.15
CA VAL A 215 -21.64 15.93 -13.67
C VAL A 215 -20.96 15.19 -12.52
N ARG A 216 -20.78 13.87 -12.67
CA ARG A 216 -19.95 13.06 -11.77
C ARG A 216 -18.49 13.16 -12.19
N GLY A 217 -17.60 13.32 -11.22
CA GLY A 217 -16.18 13.41 -11.45
C GLY A 217 -15.42 13.24 -10.15
N PHE A 218 -14.33 13.97 -10.01
CA PHE A 218 -13.40 13.82 -8.90
C PHE A 218 -12.94 15.16 -8.35
N HIS A 219 -12.62 15.19 -7.06
CA HIS A 219 -11.65 16.12 -6.52
C HIS A 219 -10.25 15.51 -6.59
N ALA A 220 -9.24 16.35 -6.75
CA ALA A 220 -7.83 15.93 -6.79
C ALA A 220 -7.07 16.37 -5.54
N TYR A 221 -6.30 15.46 -4.95
CA TYR A 221 -5.46 15.68 -3.77
C TYR A 221 -3.99 15.41 -4.10
N VAL A 222 -3.06 16.18 -3.53
CA VAL A 222 -1.61 16.02 -3.78
C VAL A 222 -0.77 16.08 -2.52
N GLY A 223 0.39 15.42 -2.54
CA GLY A 223 1.41 15.60 -1.51
C GLY A 223 1.24 14.73 -0.26
N GLY A 224 0.54 13.61 -0.35
CA GLY A 224 0.45 12.64 0.74
C GLY A 224 1.68 11.74 0.88
N GLY A 225 1.91 11.24 2.09
CA GLY A 225 2.79 10.10 2.30
C GLY A 225 3.36 9.94 3.71
N LEU A 226 3.52 8.68 4.11
CA LEU A 226 3.85 8.25 5.47
C LEU A 226 5.35 8.40 5.80
N SER A 227 6.16 7.33 5.78
CA SER A 227 7.60 7.37 6.14
C SER A 227 7.89 8.12 7.47
N ALA A 228 9.10 8.58 7.72
CA ALA A 228 9.49 9.16 9.00
C ALA A 228 8.82 10.51 9.31
N LYS A 229 8.56 11.32 8.28
CA LYS A 229 7.86 12.62 8.39
C LYS A 229 6.53 12.58 7.62
N PRO A 230 5.44 12.06 8.21
CA PRO A 230 4.19 11.86 7.49
C PRO A 230 3.52 13.19 7.12
N HIS A 231 2.87 13.24 5.97
CA HIS A 231 2.06 14.37 5.49
C HIS A 231 0.76 13.81 4.91
N LEU A 232 -0.36 14.47 5.20
CA LEU A 232 -1.62 14.21 4.51
C LEU A 232 -1.63 14.97 3.18
N ALA A 233 -2.26 14.39 2.16
CA ALA A 233 -2.45 15.05 0.88
C ALA A 233 -3.41 16.26 1.04
N GLN A 234 -3.16 17.31 0.27
CA GLN A 234 -3.94 18.55 0.27
C GLN A 234 -4.81 18.59 -0.99
N GLU A 235 -6.06 19.04 -0.84
CA GLU A 235 -7.00 19.18 -1.94
C GLU A 235 -6.62 20.35 -2.85
N LEU A 236 -6.62 20.15 -4.17
CA LEU A 236 -6.26 21.16 -5.16
C LEU A 236 -7.38 22.16 -5.47
N ASP A 237 -8.57 21.99 -4.88
CA ASP A 237 -9.77 22.79 -5.18
C ASP A 237 -10.09 22.79 -6.70
N LEU A 238 -10.17 21.59 -7.27
CA LEU A 238 -10.42 21.35 -8.69
C LEU A 238 -11.48 20.27 -8.86
N PHE A 239 -12.43 20.49 -9.76
CA PHE A 239 -13.30 19.43 -10.25
C PHE A 239 -12.73 18.84 -11.54
N VAL A 240 -12.45 17.54 -11.49
CA VAL A 240 -11.83 16.78 -12.58
C VAL A 240 -12.87 15.82 -13.16
N ARG A 241 -13.24 16.02 -14.42
CA ARG A 241 -14.08 15.06 -15.14
C ARG A 241 -13.30 13.75 -15.39
N PRO A 242 -13.96 12.59 -15.55
CA PRO A 242 -13.27 11.33 -15.81
C PRO A 242 -12.26 11.42 -16.98
N GLU A 243 -12.62 12.08 -18.07
CA GLU A 243 -11.76 12.30 -19.25
C GLU A 243 -10.54 13.18 -18.98
N ASP A 244 -10.56 14.01 -17.93
CA ASP A 244 -9.47 14.92 -17.56
C ASP A 244 -8.51 14.31 -16.53
N VAL A 245 -8.81 13.13 -15.96
CA VAL A 245 -7.96 12.51 -14.92
C VAL A 245 -6.55 12.22 -15.42
N LEU A 246 -6.40 11.67 -16.63
CA LEU A 246 -5.09 11.45 -17.23
C LEU A 246 -4.33 12.77 -17.41
N LYS A 247 -5.00 13.80 -17.93
CA LYS A 247 -4.44 15.14 -18.12
C LYS A 247 -3.90 15.73 -16.81
N VAL A 248 -4.67 15.64 -15.73
CA VAL A 248 -4.25 16.08 -14.39
C VAL A 248 -3.08 15.24 -13.89
N ALA A 249 -3.13 13.92 -14.02
CA ALA A 249 -2.05 13.03 -13.59
C ALA A 249 -0.72 13.35 -14.29
N ILE A 250 -0.76 13.62 -15.60
CA ILE A 250 0.40 14.06 -16.39
C ILE A 250 0.95 15.38 -15.84
N GLY A 251 0.09 16.37 -15.62
CA GLY A 251 0.49 17.69 -15.11
C GLY A 251 1.16 17.61 -13.74
N VAL A 252 0.54 16.91 -12.78
CA VAL A 252 1.09 16.73 -11.42
C VAL A 252 2.41 15.98 -11.45
N THR A 253 2.51 14.91 -12.25
CA THR A 253 3.75 14.11 -12.37
C THR A 253 4.86 14.91 -13.04
N THR A 254 4.51 15.76 -14.02
CA THR A 254 5.44 16.71 -14.67
C THR A 254 6.00 17.72 -13.67
N ILE A 255 5.14 18.32 -12.83
CA ILE A 255 5.61 19.20 -11.76
C ILE A 255 6.58 18.46 -10.83
N PHE A 256 6.25 17.23 -10.45
CA PHE A 256 7.14 16.45 -9.59
C PHE A 256 8.48 16.14 -10.27
N ARG A 257 8.47 15.77 -11.55
CA ARG A 257 9.67 15.50 -12.34
C ARG A 257 10.61 16.70 -12.39
N ASP A 258 10.06 17.88 -12.64
CA ASP A 258 10.80 19.09 -12.99
C ASP A 258 11.19 19.93 -11.77
N TYR A 259 10.33 19.97 -10.75
CA TYR A 259 10.52 20.83 -9.57
C TYR A 259 10.71 20.05 -8.26
N GLY A 260 10.49 18.74 -8.25
CA GLY A 260 10.70 17.93 -7.06
C GLY A 260 12.17 17.85 -6.65
N TYR A 261 12.42 17.85 -5.35
CA TYR A 261 13.77 17.93 -4.81
C TYR A 261 14.60 16.67 -5.07
N ARG A 262 15.81 16.86 -5.56
CA ARG A 262 16.73 15.79 -5.96
C ARG A 262 18.03 15.75 -5.13
N GLN A 263 18.25 16.69 -4.22
CA GLN A 263 19.49 16.78 -3.45
C GLN A 263 19.58 15.75 -2.32
N LYS A 264 18.51 15.58 -1.54
CA LYS A 264 18.48 14.70 -0.37
C LYS A 264 17.39 13.66 -0.53
N ARG A 265 17.74 12.37 -0.63
CA ARG A 265 16.77 11.28 -0.89
C ARG A 265 15.66 11.16 0.16
N HIS A 266 15.94 11.49 1.42
CA HIS A 266 14.93 11.49 2.50
C HIS A 266 13.97 12.70 2.44
N HIS A 267 14.26 13.66 1.57
CA HIS A 267 13.51 14.89 1.34
C HIS A 267 13.15 15.07 -0.15
N ALA A 268 12.95 13.97 -0.89
CA ALA A 268 12.76 13.96 -2.35
C ALA A 268 11.35 13.53 -2.81
N ARG A 269 10.40 13.35 -1.87
CA ARG A 269 9.01 12.99 -2.19
C ARG A 269 8.18 14.23 -2.48
N LEU A 270 7.14 14.11 -3.31
CA LEU A 270 6.25 15.21 -3.69
C LEU A 270 5.68 15.96 -2.49
N LYS A 271 5.37 15.25 -1.40
CA LYS A 271 4.88 15.86 -0.15
C LYS A 271 5.72 17.03 0.39
N PHE A 272 7.04 17.01 0.21
CA PHE A 272 7.90 18.11 0.66
C PHE A 272 7.80 19.33 -0.25
N LEU A 273 7.71 19.09 -1.56
CA LEU A 273 7.48 20.17 -2.52
C LEU A 273 6.11 20.84 -2.25
N VAL A 274 5.05 20.06 -2.04
CA VAL A 274 3.72 20.59 -1.73
C VAL A 274 3.71 21.33 -0.39
N ALA A 275 4.39 20.79 0.64
CA ALA A 275 4.51 21.47 1.93
C ALA A 275 5.23 22.82 1.83
N ASP A 276 6.28 22.92 1.01
CA ASP A 276 7.05 24.16 0.86
C ASP A 276 6.40 25.17 -0.09
N TRP A 277 5.73 24.70 -1.15
CA TRP A 277 5.06 25.58 -2.12
C TRP A 277 3.71 26.06 -1.61
N GLY A 278 3.02 25.27 -0.80
CA GLY A 278 1.60 25.43 -0.54
C GLY A 278 0.74 24.97 -1.73
N VAL A 279 -0.50 24.61 -1.44
CA VAL A 279 -1.42 24.04 -2.45
C VAL A 279 -1.81 25.05 -3.52
N GLU A 280 -1.97 26.33 -3.18
CA GLU A 280 -2.32 27.40 -4.12
C GLU A 280 -1.28 27.58 -5.23
N LYS A 281 0.00 27.68 -4.86
CA LYS A 281 1.09 27.80 -5.83
C LYS A 281 1.20 26.54 -6.69
N PHE A 282 0.98 25.37 -6.09
CA PHE A 282 1.00 24.11 -6.81
C PHE A 282 -0.14 24.05 -7.85
N LYS A 283 -1.37 24.41 -7.46
CA LYS A 283 -2.54 24.52 -8.33
C LYS A 283 -2.28 25.48 -9.49
N ALA A 284 -1.77 26.69 -9.20
CA ALA A 284 -1.43 27.66 -10.24
C ALA A 284 -0.43 27.09 -11.26
N LYS A 285 0.62 26.42 -10.78
CA LYS A 285 1.60 25.77 -11.67
C LYS A 285 1.01 24.63 -12.49
N LEU A 286 0.05 23.90 -11.92
CA LEU A 286 -0.67 22.84 -12.64
C LEU A 286 -1.51 23.43 -13.77
N LEU A 287 -2.29 24.46 -13.50
CA LEU A 287 -3.13 25.13 -14.51
C LEU A 287 -2.29 25.77 -15.63
N GLU A 288 -1.09 26.29 -15.33
CA GLU A 288 -0.15 26.74 -16.38
C GLU A 288 0.21 25.61 -17.38
N LEU A 289 0.28 24.36 -16.91
CA LEU A 289 0.66 23.21 -17.74
C LEU A 289 -0.53 22.59 -18.49
N ILE A 290 -1.70 22.55 -17.86
CA ILE A 290 -2.85 21.79 -18.36
C ILE A 290 -4.01 22.69 -18.83
N GLY A 291 -3.88 24.00 -18.67
CA GLY A 291 -4.96 24.96 -18.94
C GLY A 291 -6.00 25.01 -17.82
N ASP A 292 -6.98 25.90 -18.00
CA ASP A 292 -8.04 26.14 -17.02
C ASP A 292 -8.89 24.89 -16.76
N MET A 293 -9.35 24.76 -15.52
CA MET A 293 -10.27 23.72 -15.09
C MET A 293 -11.29 24.30 -14.11
N PRO A 294 -12.48 23.69 -13.98
CA PRO A 294 -13.46 24.12 -13.00
C PRO A 294 -12.91 24.00 -11.57
N ASP A 295 -13.30 24.94 -10.73
CA ASP A 295 -13.13 24.88 -9.27
C ASP A 295 -13.85 23.66 -8.69
N ALA A 296 -13.57 23.32 -7.42
CA ALA A 296 -14.15 22.13 -6.79
C ALA A 296 -15.68 22.11 -6.86
N GLY A 297 -16.23 20.90 -7.03
CA GLY A 297 -17.65 20.62 -6.84
C GLY A 297 -17.96 20.22 -5.39
N GLU A 298 -19.07 19.52 -5.20
CA GLU A 298 -19.43 18.89 -3.93
C GLU A 298 -18.61 17.61 -3.71
N ASN A 299 -17.91 17.52 -2.57
CA ASN A 299 -17.20 16.31 -2.16
C ASN A 299 -18.22 15.24 -1.74
N LYS A 300 -18.03 14.00 -2.20
CA LYS A 300 -18.96 12.89 -1.93
C LYS A 300 -18.40 11.88 -0.94
N ILE A 301 -17.22 12.11 -0.38
CA ILE A 301 -16.69 11.32 0.72
C ILE A 301 -17.54 11.55 1.97
N VAL A 302 -18.12 10.46 2.50
CA VAL A 302 -18.93 10.47 3.73
C VAL A 302 -18.23 9.78 4.90
N GLY A 303 -17.10 9.10 4.64
CA GLY A 303 -16.34 8.42 5.68
C GLY A 303 -15.15 7.65 5.12
N TRP A 304 -14.57 6.79 5.95
CA TRP A 304 -13.45 5.93 5.56
C TRP A 304 -13.70 4.47 5.93
N LYS A 305 -13.59 3.57 4.94
CA LYS A 305 -13.47 2.13 5.16
C LYS A 305 -12.05 1.71 4.81
N GLY A 306 -11.30 1.23 5.81
CA GLY A 306 -9.93 0.75 5.65
C GLY A 306 -9.77 -0.54 4.85
N VAL A 307 -10.70 -0.89 3.96
CA VAL A 307 -10.65 -2.01 3.00
C VAL A 307 -10.30 -3.40 3.56
N TYR A 308 -10.72 -3.69 4.78
CA TYR A 308 -10.57 -5.03 5.37
C TYR A 308 -11.56 -6.06 4.78
N PHE A 309 -12.82 -5.63 4.60
CA PHE A 309 -13.91 -6.34 3.92
C PHE A 309 -14.18 -7.79 4.34
N ASP A 310 -13.68 -8.23 5.50
CA ASP A 310 -13.91 -9.58 6.01
C ASP A 310 -15.40 -9.94 6.07
N GLY A 311 -15.74 -11.16 5.65
CA GLY A 311 -17.11 -11.69 5.67
C GLY A 311 -17.78 -11.73 4.31
N VAL A 312 -19.07 -12.10 4.33
CA VAL A 312 -19.94 -12.15 3.14
C VAL A 312 -20.73 -10.84 3.07
N HIS A 313 -20.77 -10.23 1.90
CA HIS A 313 -21.43 -8.95 1.67
C HIS A 313 -22.16 -8.95 0.33
N PRO A 314 -23.31 -8.28 0.21
CA PRO A 314 -23.97 -8.11 -1.09
C PRO A 314 -23.15 -7.21 -2.01
N GLN A 315 -23.16 -7.52 -3.31
CA GLN A 315 -22.67 -6.64 -4.37
C GLN A 315 -23.75 -5.66 -4.82
N ARG A 316 -23.39 -4.73 -5.72
CA ARG A 316 -24.35 -3.86 -6.41
C ARG A 316 -25.34 -4.66 -7.28
N GLN A 317 -24.88 -5.76 -7.87
CA GLN A 317 -25.69 -6.68 -8.66
C GLN A 317 -26.61 -7.49 -7.75
N GLU A 318 -27.91 -7.44 -8.00
CA GLU A 318 -28.91 -8.19 -7.24
C GLU A 318 -28.67 -9.71 -7.36
N GLY A 319 -28.79 -10.44 -6.25
CA GLY A 319 -28.60 -11.89 -6.18
C GLY A 319 -27.13 -12.35 -6.14
N TYR A 320 -26.19 -11.43 -6.02
CA TYR A 320 -24.76 -11.74 -5.94
C TYR A 320 -24.08 -11.13 -4.71
N SER A 321 -23.10 -11.85 -4.20
CA SER A 321 -22.30 -11.52 -3.03
C SER A 321 -20.79 -11.56 -3.32
N TYR A 322 -20.02 -10.82 -2.53
CA TYR A 322 -18.57 -10.97 -2.43
C TYR A 322 -18.19 -11.47 -1.03
N ILE A 323 -17.08 -12.20 -0.96
CA ILE A 323 -16.53 -12.79 0.26
C ILE A 323 -15.12 -12.25 0.46
N GLY A 324 -14.94 -11.42 1.48
CA GLY A 324 -13.61 -10.95 1.89
C GLY A 324 -12.96 -11.91 2.87
N LEU A 325 -11.70 -12.24 2.58
CA LEU A 325 -10.89 -13.24 3.24
C LEU A 325 -9.74 -12.57 3.96
N ASN A 326 -9.61 -12.81 5.26
CA ASN A 326 -8.41 -12.40 5.97
C ASN A 326 -7.24 -13.25 5.51
N VAL A 327 -6.17 -12.59 5.08
CA VAL A 327 -4.88 -13.23 4.86
C VAL A 327 -3.98 -12.78 6.00
N PRO A 328 -3.70 -13.64 7.01
CA PRO A 328 -2.88 -13.26 8.15
C PRO A 328 -1.58 -12.60 7.70
N VAL A 329 -1.39 -11.34 8.10
CA VAL A 329 -0.24 -10.50 7.75
C VAL A 329 0.10 -10.45 6.25
N GLY A 330 -0.89 -10.67 5.39
CA GLY A 330 -0.75 -10.71 3.94
C GLY A 330 0.04 -11.88 3.39
N ARG A 331 0.31 -12.94 4.17
CA ARG A 331 1.11 -14.08 3.73
C ARG A 331 0.25 -15.28 3.34
N THR A 332 0.45 -15.74 2.12
CA THR A 332 -0.22 -16.90 1.51
C THR A 332 0.78 -17.68 0.66
N ASN A 333 0.31 -18.73 -0.01
CA ASN A 333 1.15 -19.57 -0.84
C ASN A 333 0.54 -19.91 -2.20
N ALA A 334 1.34 -20.54 -3.06
CA ALA A 334 0.96 -20.94 -4.41
C ALA A 334 -0.28 -21.86 -4.45
N GLU A 335 -0.37 -22.84 -3.55
CA GLU A 335 -1.46 -23.80 -3.51
C GLU A 335 -2.79 -23.12 -3.15
N GLU A 336 -2.74 -22.17 -2.22
CA GLU A 336 -3.92 -21.40 -1.82
C GLU A 336 -4.36 -20.44 -2.92
N PHE A 337 -3.43 -19.83 -3.64
CA PHE A 337 -3.75 -19.03 -4.82
C PHE A 337 -4.45 -19.85 -5.91
N ASP A 338 -3.99 -21.08 -6.17
CA ASP A 338 -4.65 -21.97 -7.13
C ASP A 338 -6.06 -22.37 -6.67
N GLN A 339 -6.23 -22.69 -5.38
CA GLN A 339 -7.56 -22.98 -4.82
C GLN A 339 -8.50 -21.77 -4.93
N LEU A 340 -8.01 -20.55 -4.67
CA LEU A 340 -8.80 -19.34 -4.81
C LEU A 340 -9.15 -19.05 -6.28
N ALA A 341 -8.24 -19.32 -7.21
CA ALA A 341 -8.51 -19.17 -8.65
C ALA A 341 -9.59 -20.16 -9.11
N GLU A 342 -9.55 -21.39 -8.60
CA GLU A 342 -10.57 -22.40 -8.89
C GLU A 342 -11.96 -22.01 -8.35
N LEU A 343 -12.00 -21.47 -7.13
CA LEU A 343 -13.25 -20.96 -6.56
C LEU A 343 -13.79 -19.77 -7.35
N ALA A 344 -12.91 -18.88 -7.80
CA ALA A 344 -13.29 -17.72 -8.62
C ALA A 344 -13.91 -18.15 -9.95
N ASP A 345 -13.35 -19.18 -10.61
CA ASP A 345 -13.91 -19.70 -11.88
C ASP A 345 -15.20 -20.50 -11.69
N THR A 346 -15.26 -21.31 -10.63
CA THR A 346 -16.39 -22.22 -10.42
C THR A 346 -17.63 -21.49 -9.91
N TYR A 347 -17.44 -20.53 -8.99
CA TYR A 347 -18.54 -19.91 -8.27
C TYR A 347 -18.61 -18.39 -8.42
N GLY A 348 -17.55 -17.74 -8.88
CA GLY A 348 -17.42 -16.29 -8.92
C GLY A 348 -17.38 -15.73 -10.35
N ASP A 349 -16.78 -14.55 -10.47
CA ASP A 349 -16.60 -13.85 -11.75
C ASP A 349 -15.24 -14.10 -12.42
N GLY A 350 -14.54 -15.18 -12.04
CA GLY A 350 -13.21 -15.50 -12.56
C GLY A 350 -12.12 -14.50 -12.15
N LYS A 351 -12.34 -13.69 -11.09
CA LYS A 351 -11.36 -12.70 -10.61
C LYS A 351 -11.06 -12.86 -9.12
N ILE A 352 -9.80 -12.59 -8.79
CA ILE A 352 -9.31 -12.44 -7.41
C ILE A 352 -8.95 -10.98 -7.19
N ARG A 353 -9.35 -10.44 -6.05
CA ARG A 353 -9.11 -9.03 -5.69
C ARG A 353 -8.26 -8.96 -4.44
N THR A 354 -7.25 -8.09 -4.41
CA THR A 354 -6.44 -7.82 -3.22
C THR A 354 -6.76 -6.46 -2.63
N THR A 355 -6.45 -6.24 -1.34
CA THR A 355 -6.76 -4.99 -0.64
C THR A 355 -5.51 -4.29 -0.07
N MET A 356 -5.66 -3.01 0.34
CA MET A 356 -4.59 -2.24 0.97
C MET A 356 -4.24 -2.72 2.38
N THR A 357 -5.08 -3.58 2.95
CA THR A 357 -4.86 -4.24 4.23
C THR A 357 -4.40 -5.68 4.06
N GLN A 358 -3.90 -6.01 2.87
CA GLN A 358 -3.25 -7.27 2.54
C GLN A 358 -4.20 -8.47 2.51
N ASN A 359 -5.51 -8.23 2.39
CA ASN A 359 -6.53 -9.27 2.30
C ASN A 359 -6.87 -9.60 0.84
N ILE A 360 -7.69 -10.64 0.65
CA ILE A 360 -8.18 -11.10 -0.64
C ILE A 360 -9.71 -11.08 -0.64
N ILE A 361 -10.34 -10.85 -1.79
CA ILE A 361 -11.80 -10.91 -1.99
C ILE A 361 -12.09 -11.80 -3.20
N LEU A 362 -13.06 -12.70 -3.04
CA LEU A 362 -13.74 -13.42 -4.12
C LEU A 362 -15.09 -12.73 -4.36
N ALA A 363 -15.47 -12.49 -5.61
CA ALA A 363 -16.73 -11.82 -5.92
C ALA A 363 -17.47 -12.49 -7.07
N GLY A 364 -18.61 -11.93 -7.47
CA GLY A 364 -19.49 -12.55 -8.47
C GLY A 364 -20.15 -13.83 -8.01
N ILE A 365 -20.24 -14.08 -6.69
CA ILE A 365 -20.78 -15.33 -6.16
C ILE A 365 -22.29 -15.21 -6.04
N ALA A 366 -23.05 -16.02 -6.77
CA ALA A 366 -24.50 -16.07 -6.61
C ALA A 366 -24.85 -16.42 -5.15
N ASP A 367 -25.86 -15.75 -4.58
CA ASP A 367 -26.18 -15.87 -3.14
C ASP A 367 -26.43 -17.33 -2.71
N GLU A 368 -27.05 -18.13 -3.59
CA GLU A 368 -27.30 -19.56 -3.38
C GLU A 368 -26.03 -20.44 -3.33
N ASN A 369 -24.89 -19.93 -3.80
CA ASN A 369 -23.60 -20.62 -3.81
C ASN A 369 -22.67 -20.19 -2.68
N VAL A 370 -23.01 -19.14 -1.93
CA VAL A 370 -22.17 -18.62 -0.83
C VAL A 370 -21.82 -19.74 0.15
N GLU A 371 -22.82 -20.49 0.64
CA GLU A 371 -22.57 -21.56 1.61
C GLU A 371 -21.65 -22.66 1.07
N ARG A 372 -21.69 -22.94 -0.25
CA ARG A 372 -20.77 -23.90 -0.87
C ARG A 372 -19.33 -23.40 -0.86
N VAL A 373 -19.14 -22.12 -1.21
CA VAL A 373 -17.81 -21.48 -1.20
C VAL A 373 -17.24 -21.44 0.23
N LEU A 374 -18.08 -21.17 1.23
CA LEU A 374 -17.67 -21.12 2.64
C LEU A 374 -17.13 -22.46 3.18
N GLN A 375 -17.43 -23.59 2.53
CA GLN A 375 -16.89 -24.90 2.92
C GLN A 375 -15.52 -25.23 2.29
N ALA A 376 -14.97 -24.36 1.43
CA ALA A 376 -13.73 -24.65 0.75
C ALA A 376 -12.54 -24.74 1.73
N PRO A 377 -11.65 -25.75 1.61
CA PRO A 377 -10.56 -25.98 2.57
C PRO A 377 -9.64 -24.77 2.78
N VAL A 378 -9.30 -24.05 1.71
CA VAL A 378 -8.47 -22.83 1.78
C VAL A 378 -9.04 -21.77 2.74
N LEU A 379 -10.37 -21.70 2.90
CA LEU A 379 -11.01 -20.72 3.78
C LEU A 379 -10.93 -21.07 5.27
N GLN A 380 -10.42 -22.25 5.64
CA GLN A 380 -10.11 -22.55 7.04
C GLN A 380 -8.96 -21.68 7.54
N ARG A 381 -7.94 -21.44 6.70
CA ARG A 381 -6.82 -20.55 7.03
C ARG A 381 -7.08 -19.12 6.56
N LEU A 382 -7.59 -18.96 5.33
CA LEU A 382 -7.96 -17.66 4.76
C LEU A 382 -9.42 -17.33 5.09
N SER A 383 -9.68 -17.13 6.38
CA SER A 383 -11.05 -17.13 6.91
C SER A 383 -11.82 -15.85 6.54
N PRO A 384 -13.09 -15.97 6.13
CA PRO A 384 -14.02 -14.85 6.05
C PRO A 384 -14.58 -14.45 7.43
N LYS A 385 -14.35 -15.25 8.47
CA LYS A 385 -14.74 -14.97 9.86
C LYS A 385 -13.48 -14.91 10.74
N PRO A 386 -12.53 -14.01 10.46
CA PRO A 386 -11.33 -13.88 11.26
C PRO A 386 -11.67 -13.37 12.67
N LYS A 387 -10.82 -13.70 13.65
CA LYS A 387 -10.88 -13.07 14.97
C LYS A 387 -10.52 -11.57 14.89
N HIS A 388 -10.93 -10.81 15.90
CA HIS A 388 -10.96 -9.35 15.89
C HIS A 388 -9.59 -8.72 15.61
N PHE A 389 -8.55 -9.11 16.34
CA PHE A 389 -7.22 -8.52 16.20
C PHE A 389 -6.50 -9.04 14.96
N MET A 390 -6.57 -10.33 14.66
CA MET A 390 -6.01 -10.88 13.41
C MET A 390 -6.58 -10.20 12.17
N SER A 391 -7.89 -9.94 12.16
CA SER A 391 -8.58 -9.29 11.05
C SER A 391 -8.13 -7.86 10.76
N ARG A 392 -7.48 -7.21 11.74
CA ARG A 392 -7.07 -5.80 11.69
C ARG A 392 -5.57 -5.61 11.82
N THR A 393 -4.81 -6.68 11.70
CA THR A 393 -3.35 -6.64 11.82
C THR A 393 -2.68 -6.57 10.45
N VAL A 394 -1.94 -5.49 10.20
CA VAL A 394 -1.15 -5.28 8.98
C VAL A 394 0.34 -5.27 9.34
N SER A 395 1.18 -5.89 8.53
CA SER A 395 2.63 -5.83 8.74
C SER A 395 3.42 -5.62 7.45
N CYS A 396 4.60 -5.00 7.59
CA CYS A 396 5.58 -5.03 6.52
C CYS A 396 6.35 -6.36 6.49
N THR A 397 7.19 -6.56 5.48
CA THR A 397 8.08 -7.72 5.36
C THR A 397 9.01 -7.93 6.57
N GLY A 398 9.47 -6.84 7.22
CA GLY A 398 10.41 -6.95 8.34
C GLY A 398 11.78 -7.44 7.92
N ASN A 399 12.65 -7.71 8.90
CA ASN A 399 14.04 -8.08 8.66
C ASN A 399 14.24 -9.52 8.17
N GLU A 400 13.15 -10.27 7.95
CA GLU A 400 13.13 -11.56 7.25
C GLU A 400 13.71 -11.40 5.84
N PHE A 401 13.24 -10.42 5.06
CA PHE A 401 13.75 -10.15 3.71
C PHE A 401 14.09 -8.68 3.42
N CYS A 402 13.72 -7.73 4.29
CA CYS A 402 13.95 -6.30 4.02
C CYS A 402 15.34 -5.85 4.50
N ASN A 403 16.13 -5.32 3.56
CA ASN A 403 17.45 -4.72 3.81
C ASN A 403 17.43 -3.45 4.68
N LEU A 404 16.26 -2.86 4.94
CA LEU A 404 16.11 -1.63 5.75
C LEU A 404 15.47 -1.89 7.12
N ALA A 405 14.92 -3.08 7.34
CA ALA A 405 14.23 -3.39 8.57
C ALA A 405 15.23 -3.69 9.68
N ILE A 406 14.93 -3.15 10.86
CA ILE A 406 15.70 -3.31 12.09
C ILE A 406 15.32 -4.64 12.75
N VAL A 407 14.02 -4.92 12.82
CA VAL A 407 13.42 -6.07 13.52
C VAL A 407 12.53 -6.92 12.60
N GLU A 408 12.20 -8.13 13.04
CA GLU A 408 11.23 -9.02 12.38
C GLU A 408 9.80 -8.47 12.61
N THR A 409 8.90 -8.60 11.63
CA THR A 409 7.52 -8.10 11.78
C THR A 409 6.40 -9.03 11.33
N LYS A 410 6.57 -9.89 10.33
CA LYS A 410 5.46 -10.71 9.81
C LYS A 410 5.01 -11.71 10.86
N GLU A 411 5.93 -12.55 11.30
CA GLU A 411 5.61 -13.59 12.28
C GLU A 411 5.35 -13.00 13.66
N ARG A 412 6.05 -11.92 14.02
CA ARG A 412 5.77 -11.20 15.27
C ARG A 412 4.37 -10.58 15.29
N ALA A 413 3.94 -9.89 14.24
CA ALA A 413 2.60 -9.30 14.18
C ALA A 413 1.52 -10.38 14.27
N ARG A 414 1.71 -11.52 13.59
CA ARG A 414 0.80 -12.67 13.67
C ARG A 414 0.67 -13.19 15.10
N ARG A 415 1.79 -13.38 15.81
CA ARG A 415 1.79 -13.86 17.20
C ARG A 415 1.17 -12.85 18.18
N VAL A 416 1.44 -11.56 18.01
CA VAL A 416 0.83 -10.51 18.83
C VAL A 416 -0.69 -10.47 18.63
N ALA A 417 -1.15 -10.52 17.38
CA ALA A 417 -2.58 -10.55 17.09
C ALA A 417 -3.26 -11.79 17.69
N GLN A 418 -2.65 -12.97 17.52
CA GLN A 418 -3.14 -14.21 18.12
C GLN A 418 -3.20 -14.12 19.64
N TYR A 419 -2.17 -13.57 20.28
CA TYR A 419 -2.16 -13.38 21.74
C TYR A 419 -3.35 -12.53 22.19
N LEU A 420 -3.59 -11.39 21.53
CA LEU A 420 -4.72 -10.52 21.87
C LEU A 420 -6.07 -11.23 21.65
N ASP A 421 -6.20 -11.95 20.54
CA ASP A 421 -7.37 -12.75 20.19
C ASP A 421 -7.67 -13.92 21.16
N ASP A 422 -6.71 -14.29 21.99
CA ASP A 422 -6.85 -15.36 23.00
C ASP A 422 -6.99 -14.82 24.42
N HIS A 423 -6.62 -13.55 24.68
CA HIS A 423 -6.57 -12.95 26.01
C HIS A 423 -7.49 -11.74 26.19
N VAL A 424 -8.03 -11.18 25.10
CA VAL A 424 -8.84 -9.97 25.11
C VAL A 424 -10.16 -10.19 24.40
N GLU A 425 -11.25 -10.16 25.16
CA GLU A 425 -12.61 -10.11 24.63
C GLU A 425 -13.01 -8.65 24.34
N LEU A 426 -13.27 -8.32 23.08
CA LEU A 426 -13.66 -6.97 22.66
C LEU A 426 -14.67 -7.04 21.52
N ASP A 427 -15.75 -6.28 21.62
CA ASP A 427 -16.82 -6.15 20.62
C ASP A 427 -16.47 -5.17 19.47
N GLU A 428 -15.26 -4.62 19.49
CA GLU A 428 -14.72 -3.70 18.51
C GLU A 428 -13.49 -4.28 17.81
N LYS A 429 -13.20 -3.80 16.61
CA LYS A 429 -12.05 -4.18 15.80
C LYS A 429 -11.01 -3.05 15.77
N ILE A 430 -9.92 -3.21 16.51
CA ILE A 430 -8.82 -2.22 16.62
C ILE A 430 -7.75 -2.48 15.55
N ARG A 431 -7.37 -1.45 14.77
CA ARG A 431 -6.32 -1.54 13.73
C ARG A 431 -4.93 -1.53 14.34
N ILE A 432 -4.16 -2.59 14.08
CA ILE A 432 -2.78 -2.76 14.58
C ILE A 432 -1.83 -2.88 13.40
N HIS A 433 -0.96 -1.89 13.21
CA HIS A 433 -0.05 -1.87 12.07
C HIS A 433 1.42 -1.92 12.53
N MET A 434 2.13 -2.99 12.18
CA MET A 434 3.52 -3.25 12.60
C MET A 434 4.53 -3.01 11.47
N ILE A 435 5.58 -2.22 11.76
CA ILE A 435 6.64 -1.90 10.81
C ILE A 435 8.02 -2.13 11.41
N GLY A 436 8.97 -2.62 10.61
CA GLY A 436 10.31 -2.95 11.10
C GLY A 436 11.30 -1.78 11.07
N CYS A 437 10.92 -0.63 10.51
CA CYS A 437 11.74 0.58 10.43
C CYS A 437 10.88 1.82 10.17
N PRO A 438 11.40 3.06 10.29
CA PRO A 438 10.64 4.30 10.10
C PRO A 438 10.03 4.55 8.70
N ASN A 439 10.26 3.67 7.72
CA ASN A 439 9.71 3.83 6.36
C ASN A 439 8.19 3.65 6.26
N SER A 440 7.56 3.03 7.27
CA SER A 440 6.11 2.90 7.39
C SER A 440 5.44 2.17 6.22
N CYS A 441 6.04 1.07 5.73
CA CYS A 441 5.47 0.26 4.64
C CYS A 441 4.16 -0.44 5.04
N GLY A 442 4.04 -0.85 6.31
CA GLY A 442 2.80 -1.35 6.92
C GLY A 442 1.86 -0.24 7.39
N GLN A 443 2.10 1.01 6.97
CA GLN A 443 1.21 2.14 7.20
C GLN A 443 0.87 2.43 8.67
N LYS A 444 1.87 2.39 9.57
CA LYS A 444 1.62 2.51 11.01
C LYS A 444 0.87 3.77 11.42
N HIS A 445 1.08 4.89 10.71
CA HIS A 445 0.64 6.21 11.16
C HIS A 445 -0.88 6.37 11.11
N ILE A 446 -1.58 5.56 10.32
CA ILE A 446 -3.03 5.61 10.13
C ILE A 446 -3.77 4.50 10.90
N ALA A 447 -3.07 3.82 11.79
CA ALA A 447 -3.63 2.76 12.62
C ALA A 447 -4.06 3.32 13.98
N ASP A 448 -5.05 2.67 14.57
CA ASP A 448 -5.44 2.89 15.96
C ASP A 448 -4.25 2.67 16.88
N ILE A 449 -3.50 1.58 16.65
CA ILE A 449 -2.23 1.27 17.31
C ILE A 449 -1.15 1.03 16.23
N GLY A 450 -0.15 1.91 16.18
CA GLY A 450 1.02 1.77 15.32
C GLY A 450 2.22 1.26 16.09
N LEU A 451 2.89 0.22 15.57
CA LEU A 451 4.08 -0.38 16.17
C LEU A 451 5.30 -0.14 15.27
N GLN A 452 6.34 0.49 15.80
CA GLN A 452 7.59 0.73 15.08
C GLN A 452 8.76 -0.02 15.70
N GLY A 453 9.37 -0.91 14.92
CA GLY A 453 10.55 -1.66 15.29
C GLY A 453 11.76 -0.77 15.57
N THR A 454 12.43 -1.10 16.67
CA THR A 454 13.65 -0.48 17.18
C THR A 454 14.45 -1.53 17.95
N LEU A 455 15.58 -1.15 18.56
CA LEU A 455 16.36 -2.03 19.42
C LEU A 455 16.47 -1.42 20.82
N VAL A 456 16.54 -2.29 21.82
CA VAL A 456 16.87 -1.92 23.20
C VAL A 456 18.06 -2.75 23.69
N LYS A 457 18.91 -2.14 24.52
CA LYS A 457 20.06 -2.81 25.12
C LYS A 457 19.61 -3.50 26.41
N THR A 458 19.89 -4.80 26.52
CA THR A 458 19.74 -5.63 27.72
C THR A 458 21.12 -6.12 28.17
N PRO A 459 21.23 -6.77 29.35
CA PRO A 459 22.47 -7.44 29.75
C PRO A 459 22.97 -8.46 28.71
N ASP A 460 22.06 -9.13 27.99
CA ASP A 460 22.36 -10.18 27.01
C ASP A 460 22.64 -9.64 25.59
N GLY A 461 22.52 -8.32 25.37
CA GLY A 461 22.82 -7.67 24.09
C GLY A 461 21.73 -6.73 23.58
N MET A 462 21.73 -6.47 22.28
CA MET A 462 20.65 -5.71 21.65
C MET A 462 19.50 -6.67 21.29
N VAL A 463 18.29 -6.37 21.74
CA VAL A 463 17.09 -7.16 21.43
C VAL A 463 16.07 -6.32 20.68
N ASP A 464 15.20 -6.99 19.92
CA ASP A 464 14.05 -6.38 19.24
C ASP A 464 13.16 -5.66 20.26
N ALA A 465 12.76 -4.44 19.93
CA ALA A 465 11.80 -3.66 20.69
C ALA A 465 10.90 -2.86 19.76
N PHE A 466 9.82 -2.30 20.32
CA PHE A 466 8.83 -1.53 19.56
C PHE A 466 8.46 -0.25 20.30
N ASP A 467 8.41 0.85 19.55
CA ASP A 467 7.72 2.08 19.96
C ASP A 467 6.24 1.94 19.61
N ILE A 468 5.35 2.34 20.53
CA ILE A 468 3.90 2.35 20.34
C ILE A 468 3.42 3.75 19.97
N ALA A 469 2.44 3.86 19.08
CA ALA A 469 1.72 5.10 18.78
C ALA A 469 0.21 4.85 18.72
N VAL A 470 -0.61 5.82 19.12
CA VAL A 470 -2.08 5.66 19.17
C VAL A 470 -2.86 6.78 18.48
N GLY A 471 -4.04 6.44 17.93
CA GLY A 471 -5.06 7.40 17.49
C GLY A 471 -5.05 7.79 16.00
N GLY A 472 -4.50 6.96 15.11
CA GLY A 472 -4.43 7.26 13.69
C GLY A 472 -5.71 6.88 12.95
N ILE A 473 -6.13 7.69 11.98
CA ILE A 473 -7.31 7.45 11.13
C ILE A 473 -7.18 8.21 9.81
N LEU A 474 -7.93 7.79 8.78
CA LEU A 474 -8.17 8.53 7.54
C LEU A 474 -9.67 8.87 7.40
N GLY A 475 -10.05 9.62 6.36
CA GLY A 475 -11.41 10.13 6.15
C GLY A 475 -11.54 11.62 6.50
N PRO A 476 -12.78 12.11 6.71
CA PRO A 476 -13.05 13.52 7.01
C PRO A 476 -12.24 14.10 8.19
N ASP A 477 -11.88 13.28 9.17
CA ASP A 477 -11.08 13.66 10.35
C ASP A 477 -9.67 13.05 10.33
N ALA A 478 -9.09 12.90 9.14
CA ALA A 478 -7.79 12.24 8.96
C ALA A 478 -6.71 12.84 9.87
N GLN A 479 -6.05 11.99 10.64
CA GLN A 479 -4.95 12.36 11.52
C GLN A 479 -4.00 11.18 11.74
N PHE A 480 -2.73 11.50 11.94
CA PHE A 480 -1.74 10.49 12.30
C PHE A 480 -1.80 10.16 13.78
N ASN A 481 -1.50 8.91 14.12
CA ASN A 481 -1.26 8.53 15.50
C ASN A 481 -0.06 9.28 16.11
N LYS A 482 -0.07 9.38 17.44
CA LYS A 482 1.00 10.03 18.20
C LYS A 482 1.78 8.99 18.98
N ALA A 483 3.11 9.08 18.92
CA ALA A 483 4.00 8.15 19.59
C ALA A 483 3.96 8.35 21.11
N LEU A 484 3.93 7.23 21.83
CA LEU A 484 4.16 7.15 23.26
C LEU A 484 5.68 7.00 23.53
N LYS A 485 6.09 7.40 24.73
CA LYS A 485 7.45 7.26 25.24
C LYS A 485 7.54 5.96 26.04
N GLY A 486 8.49 5.13 25.68
CA GLY A 486 8.71 3.81 26.28
C GLY A 486 8.86 2.77 25.18
N ARG A 487 9.92 1.96 25.27
CA ARG A 487 10.15 0.85 24.35
C ARG A 487 9.66 -0.42 25.01
N VAL A 488 8.89 -1.21 24.27
CA VAL A 488 8.42 -2.53 24.70
C VAL A 488 9.28 -3.59 24.04
N LYS A 489 9.82 -4.56 24.80
CA LYS A 489 10.58 -5.66 24.17
C LYS A 489 9.67 -6.46 23.25
N GLY A 490 10.23 -7.03 22.20
CA GLY A 490 9.44 -7.65 21.14
C GLY A 490 8.54 -8.81 21.59
N ASP A 491 8.90 -9.52 22.65
CA ASP A 491 8.15 -10.60 23.30
C ASP A 491 7.06 -10.08 24.26
N GLU A 492 7.26 -8.90 24.84
CA GLU A 492 6.32 -8.23 25.75
C GLU A 492 5.20 -7.45 25.03
N VAL A 493 5.30 -7.26 23.69
CA VAL A 493 4.32 -6.46 22.93
C VAL A 493 2.88 -6.97 23.10
N GLY A 494 2.64 -8.28 23.03
CA GLY A 494 1.31 -8.86 23.20
C GLY A 494 0.69 -8.53 24.57
N PRO A 495 1.35 -8.92 25.67
CA PRO A 495 0.91 -8.58 27.03
C PRO A 495 0.67 -7.07 27.25
N VAL A 496 1.61 -6.20 26.84
CA VAL A 496 1.47 -4.75 27.03
C VAL A 496 0.28 -4.20 26.26
N LEU A 497 0.05 -4.65 25.02
CA LEU A 497 -1.12 -4.24 24.26
C LEU A 497 -2.42 -4.74 24.89
N ALA A 498 -2.45 -5.93 25.47
CA ALA A 498 -3.63 -6.45 26.17
C ALA A 498 -4.04 -5.54 27.33
N GLU A 499 -3.08 -5.05 28.11
CA GLU A 499 -3.34 -4.10 29.20
C GLU A 499 -3.80 -2.72 28.70
N LEU A 500 -3.21 -2.19 27.62
CA LEU A 500 -3.67 -0.93 27.02
C LEU A 500 -5.09 -1.05 26.44
N VAL A 501 -5.42 -2.18 25.84
CA VAL A 501 -6.78 -2.44 25.33
C VAL A 501 -7.75 -2.66 26.49
N ALA A 502 -7.33 -3.29 27.59
CA ALA A 502 -8.14 -3.42 28.80
C ALA A 502 -8.45 -2.05 29.41
N PHE A 503 -7.49 -1.12 29.43
CA PHE A 503 -7.71 0.27 29.82
C PHE A 503 -8.78 0.95 28.94
N TYR A 504 -8.66 0.83 27.62
CA TYR A 504 -9.68 1.32 26.70
C TYR A 504 -11.06 0.70 26.99
N LYS A 505 -11.14 -0.63 27.14
CA LYS A 505 -12.39 -1.33 27.40
C LYS A 505 -13.06 -0.91 28.72
N ALA A 506 -12.27 -0.66 29.75
CA ALA A 506 -12.78 -0.26 31.08
C ALA A 506 -13.30 1.18 31.10
N GLU A 507 -12.62 2.08 30.38
CA GLU A 507 -12.86 3.53 30.48
C GLU A 507 -13.66 4.11 29.30
N ARG A 508 -13.92 3.33 28.25
CA ARG A 508 -14.76 3.76 27.12
C ARG A 508 -16.21 3.92 27.56
N THR A 509 -16.91 4.86 26.96
CA THR A 509 -18.36 5.00 27.12
C THR A 509 -19.08 4.21 26.03
N ASP A 510 -20.22 3.58 26.32
CA ASP A 510 -21.09 2.88 25.34
C ASP A 510 -20.35 2.31 24.10
N SER A 511 -20.83 2.60 22.89
CA SER A 511 -20.24 2.16 21.61
C SER A 511 -19.12 3.08 21.10
N GLU A 512 -18.35 3.69 22.00
CA GLU A 512 -17.25 4.57 21.65
C GLU A 512 -16.10 3.80 21.03
N SER A 513 -15.74 4.17 19.80
CA SER A 513 -14.60 3.58 19.11
C SER A 513 -13.27 3.86 19.81
N PHE A 514 -12.26 3.01 19.60
CA PHE A 514 -10.90 3.25 20.10
C PHE A 514 -10.38 4.62 19.68
N HIS A 515 -10.67 5.03 18.44
CA HIS A 515 -10.28 6.34 17.95
C HIS A 515 -10.96 7.49 18.72
N GLN A 516 -12.28 7.40 18.90
CA GLN A 516 -13.05 8.39 19.66
C GLN A 516 -12.58 8.46 21.12
N PHE A 517 -12.30 7.30 21.73
CA PHE A 517 -11.73 7.22 23.07
C PHE A 517 -10.40 7.96 23.16
N VAL A 518 -9.46 7.71 22.23
CA VAL A 518 -8.17 8.42 22.19
C VAL A 518 -8.36 9.93 22.06
N GLN A 519 -9.35 10.40 21.28
CA GLN A 519 -9.69 11.82 21.19
C GLN A 519 -10.21 12.39 22.52
N ARG A 520 -11.06 11.64 23.22
CA ARG A 520 -11.68 12.07 24.47
C ARG A 520 -10.69 12.11 25.64
N VAL A 521 -9.95 11.03 25.89
CA VAL A 521 -9.03 10.93 27.04
C VAL A 521 -7.66 11.53 26.75
N GLY A 522 -7.30 11.65 25.47
CA GLY A 522 -6.03 12.17 25.02
C GLY A 522 -4.88 11.17 25.14
N VAL A 523 -3.84 11.43 24.34
CA VAL A 523 -2.58 10.66 24.34
C VAL A 523 -1.86 10.65 25.71
N PRO A 524 -1.92 11.71 26.55
CA PRO A 524 -1.34 11.66 27.90
C PRO A 524 -1.89 10.53 28.78
N ALA A 525 -3.19 10.18 28.69
CA ALA A 525 -3.77 9.09 29.48
C ALA A 525 -3.17 7.73 29.07
N PHE A 526 -3.01 7.48 27.77
CA PHE A 526 -2.31 6.29 27.27
C PHE A 526 -0.83 6.28 27.65
N GLN A 527 -0.18 7.44 27.70
CA GLN A 527 1.22 7.55 28.15
C GLN A 527 1.36 7.18 29.63
N GLU A 528 0.46 7.67 30.48
CA GLU A 528 0.44 7.33 31.91
C GLU A 528 0.26 5.83 32.09
N LYS A 529 -0.75 5.24 31.42
CA LYS A 529 -1.00 3.79 31.46
C LYS A 529 0.20 2.97 30.99
N LEU A 530 0.84 3.34 29.88
CA LEU A 530 2.04 2.65 29.40
C LEU A 530 3.19 2.76 30.41
N THR A 531 3.33 3.90 31.07
CA THR A 531 4.38 4.11 32.10
C THR A 531 4.16 3.19 33.30
N GLU A 532 2.91 3.04 33.77
CA GLU A 532 2.55 2.11 34.83
C GLU A 532 2.88 0.66 34.47
N ILE A 533 2.47 0.22 33.28
CA ILE A 533 2.69 -1.16 32.79
C ILE A 533 4.20 -1.44 32.75
N LEU A 534 4.99 -0.54 32.15
CA LEU A 534 6.43 -0.72 32.03
C LEU A 534 7.14 -0.72 33.39
N ALA A 535 6.65 0.04 34.36
CA ALA A 535 7.19 0.05 35.72
C ALA A 535 6.90 -1.25 36.49
N ALA A 536 5.79 -1.93 36.21
CA ALA A 536 5.46 -3.22 36.82
C ALA A 536 6.30 -4.39 36.26
N THR A 537 6.84 -4.23 35.06
CA THR A 537 7.66 -5.25 34.36
C THR A 537 9.16 -5.03 34.44
N ALA A 538 9.60 -3.87 34.94
CA ALA A 538 11.01 -3.47 35.10
C ALA A 538 11.58 -4.02 36.41
#